data_AF-A0A820QUI1-F1
#
_entry.id   AF-A0A820QUI1-F1
#
_cell.length_a   1.000
_cell.length_b   1.000
_cell.length_c   1.000
_cell.angle_alpha   90.00
_cell.angle_beta   90.00
_cell.angle_gamma   90.00
#
_symmetry.space_group_name_H-M   'P 1'
#
loop_
_entity.id
_entity.type
_entity.pdbx_description
1 polymer ?
#
loop_
_entity_poly.entity_id
_entity_poly.type
_entity_poly.pdbx_seq_one_letter_code
_entity_poly.pdbx_strand_id
1 'polypeptide(L)'
;LEWIIQTQILSYDQITHFCVQLSYSLATFEQILQCRLKNKMTIINIVKLLTKLYTILDEFTRQIINNKTPIRDEFEKLASISGSQLQQPCYGFLTYTMIICYIKSKIMRNLYFFVFVF
;
A
#
# COMPACT_ATOMS: atom_id res chain seq x y z
N LEU A 1 -10.06 8.02 -5.71
CA LEU A 1 -9.40 6.69 -5.77
C LEU A 1 -10.39 5.57 -6.08
N GLU A 2 -11.54 5.49 -5.41
CA GLU A 2 -12.58 4.47 -5.73
C GLU A 2 -13.12 4.55 -7.17
N TRP A 3 -13.15 5.74 -7.77
CA TRP A 3 -13.65 5.95 -9.15
C TRP A 3 -12.74 5.42 -10.27
N ILE A 4 -11.44 5.26 -10.01
CA ILE A 4 -10.47 4.80 -11.02
C ILE A 4 -10.55 3.27 -11.21
N ILE A 5 -11.04 2.56 -10.20
CA ILE A 5 -11.02 1.10 -10.15
C ILE A 5 -12.21 0.47 -10.90
N GLN A 6 -13.33 1.19 -11.05
CA GLN A 6 -14.58 0.57 -11.50
C GLN A 6 -14.84 0.62 -13.01
N THR A 7 -14.13 1.43 -13.79
CA THR A 7 -14.50 1.65 -15.19
C THR A 7 -13.32 2.07 -16.06
N GLN A 8 -13.13 1.32 -17.14
CA GLN A 8 -12.43 1.64 -18.39
C GLN A 8 -10.93 1.32 -18.50
N ILE A 9 -10.55 0.98 -19.74
CA ILE A 9 -9.20 0.94 -20.26
C ILE A 9 -8.56 2.31 -19.97
N LEU A 10 -7.82 2.40 -18.86
CA LEU A 10 -7.14 3.62 -18.46
C LEU A 10 -6.11 4.00 -19.54
N SER A 11 -6.12 5.25 -19.98
CA SER A 11 -5.12 5.75 -20.92
C SER A 11 -3.74 5.74 -20.26
N TYR A 12 -2.67 5.68 -21.06
CA TYR A 12 -1.29 5.70 -20.56
C TYR A 12 -1.05 6.86 -19.57
N ASP A 13 -1.51 8.08 -19.90
CA ASP A 13 -1.39 9.24 -19.01
C ASP A 13 -2.12 9.08 -17.67
N GLN A 14 -3.31 8.45 -17.68
CA GLN A 14 -4.06 8.20 -16.44
C GLN A 14 -3.35 7.19 -15.54
N ILE A 15 -2.73 6.17 -16.15
CA ILE A 15 -1.97 5.15 -15.42
C ILE A 15 -0.70 5.77 -14.84
N THR A 16 0.04 6.56 -15.61
CA THR A 16 1.24 7.26 -15.14
C THR A 16 0.91 8.21 -14.00
N HIS A 17 -0.15 9.02 -14.13
CA HIS A 17 -0.60 9.91 -13.06
C HIS A 17 -0.99 9.13 -11.80
N PHE A 18 -1.65 7.98 -11.96
CA PHE A 18 -2.03 7.12 -10.85
C PHE A 18 -0.81 6.49 -10.15
N CYS A 19 0.18 6.00 -10.90
CA CYS A 19 1.45 5.49 -10.36
C CYS A 19 2.20 6.57 -9.56
N VAL A 20 2.23 7.81 -10.06
CA VAL A 20 2.86 8.94 -9.34
C VAL A 20 2.11 9.26 -8.05
N GLN A 21 0.78 9.32 -8.08
CA GLN A 21 -0.04 9.56 -6.88
C GLN A 21 0.12 8.45 -5.83
N LEU A 22 0.18 7.18 -6.27
CA LEU A 22 0.45 6.05 -5.38
C LEU A 22 1.86 6.12 -4.80
N SER A 23 2.86 6.45 -5.60
CA SER A 23 4.24 6.61 -5.14
C SER A 23 4.36 7.69 -4.06
N TYR A 24 3.71 8.84 -4.24
CA TYR A 24 3.67 9.91 -3.24
C TYR A 24 2.97 9.47 -1.95
N SER A 25 1.85 8.74 -2.09
CA SER A 25 1.12 8.20 -0.95
C SER A 25 1.98 7.20 -0.17
N LEU A 26 2.69 6.31 -0.86
CA LEU A 26 3.62 5.35 -0.28
C LEU A 26 4.74 6.03 0.50
N ALA A 27 5.42 7.01 -0.09
CA ALA A 27 6.47 7.79 0.59
C ALA A 27 5.93 8.52 1.85
N THR A 28 4.70 9.03 1.79
CA THR A 28 4.05 9.66 2.96
C THR A 28 3.78 8.62 4.06
N PHE A 29 3.31 7.42 3.69
CA PHE A 29 3.10 6.34 4.65
C PHE A 29 4.42 5.88 5.26
N GLU A 30 5.50 5.78 4.48
CA GLU A 30 6.83 5.45 4.99
C GLU A 30 7.21 6.35 6.19
N GLN A 31 7.09 7.67 6.02
CA GLN A 31 7.38 8.64 7.07
C GLN A 31 6.46 8.51 8.29
N ILE A 32 5.16 8.27 8.07
CA ILE A 32 4.19 8.06 9.15
C ILE A 32 4.51 6.78 9.93
N LEU A 33 4.94 5.71 9.27
CA LEU A 33 5.24 4.42 9.91
C LEU A 33 6.53 4.46 10.73
N GLN A 34 7.46 5.34 10.39
CA GLN A 34 8.65 5.61 11.19
C GLN A 34 8.34 6.42 12.46
N CYS A 35 7.16 7.04 12.55
CA CYS A 35 6.76 7.81 13.72
C CYS A 35 6.32 6.90 14.88
N ARG A 36 6.84 7.16 16.09
CA ARG A 36 6.43 6.46 17.32
C ARG A 36 5.09 6.97 17.83
N LEU A 37 4.02 6.39 17.31
CA LEU A 37 2.66 6.72 17.74
C LEU A 37 2.30 6.04 19.06
N LYS A 38 1.67 6.78 19.97
CA LYS A 38 1.22 6.29 21.28
C LYS A 38 -0.30 6.13 21.37
N ASN A 39 -1.05 6.76 20.46
CA ASN A 39 -2.51 6.69 20.45
C ASN A 39 -2.99 5.44 19.69
N LYS A 40 -3.65 4.53 20.42
CA LYS A 40 -4.19 3.27 19.89
C LYS A 40 -5.20 3.49 18.76
N MET A 41 -6.06 4.51 18.85
CA MET A 41 -7.06 4.79 17.81
C MET A 41 -6.39 5.29 16.52
N THR A 42 -5.39 6.15 16.65
CA THR A 42 -4.58 6.62 15.52
C THR A 42 -3.86 5.45 14.83
N ILE A 43 -3.26 4.55 15.61
CA ILE A 43 -2.63 3.34 15.10
C ILE A 43 -3.60 2.47 14.31
N ILE A 44 -4.79 2.19 14.86
CA ILE A 44 -5.82 1.40 14.18
C ILE A 44 -6.25 2.07 12.86
N ASN A 45 -6.41 3.39 12.86
CA ASN A 45 -6.77 4.13 11.65
C ASN A 45 -5.68 4.06 10.58
N ILE A 46 -4.41 4.16 10.96
CA ILE A 46 -3.27 4.02 10.04
C ILE A 46 -3.21 2.62 9.44
N VAL A 47 -3.39 1.57 10.26
CA VAL A 47 -3.43 0.18 9.78
C VAL A 47 -4.59 -0.04 8.80
N LYS A 48 -5.76 0.55 9.07
CA LYS A 48 -6.90 0.49 8.14
C LYS A 48 -6.59 1.20 6.82
N LEU A 49 -5.95 2.37 6.86
CA LEU A 49 -5.58 3.11 5.67
C LEU A 49 -4.50 2.37 4.86
N LEU A 50 -3.50 1.78 5.52
CA LEU A 50 -2.52 0.90 4.88
C LEU A 50 -3.19 -0.28 4.18
N THR A 51 -4.14 -0.93 4.85
CA THR A 51 -4.88 -2.06 4.27
C THR A 51 -5.63 -1.65 3.00
N LYS A 52 -6.26 -0.46 3.00
CA LYS A 52 -6.89 0.10 1.81
C LYS A 52 -5.88 0.38 0.70
N LEU A 53 -4.72 0.95 1.02
CA LEU A 53 -3.66 1.25 0.05
C LEU A 53 -3.16 -0.02 -0.65
N TYR A 54 -2.87 -1.08 0.11
CA TYR A 54 -2.45 -2.37 -0.44
C TYR A 54 -3.56 -3.03 -1.27
N THR A 55 -4.83 -2.90 -0.88
CA THR A 55 -5.96 -3.40 -1.68
C THR A 55 -6.05 -2.70 -3.04
N ILE A 56 -5.81 -1.38 -3.06
CA ILE A 56 -5.79 -0.58 -4.28
C ILE A 56 -4.61 -0.98 -5.18
N LEU A 57 -3.42 -1.18 -4.60
CA LEU A 57 -2.23 -1.66 -5.32
C LEU A 57 -2.45 -3.04 -5.94
N ASP A 58 -3.08 -3.95 -5.22
CA ASP A 58 -3.38 -5.29 -5.69
C ASP A 58 -4.39 -5.30 -6.84
N GLU A 59 -5.48 -4.54 -6.70
CA GLU A 59 -6.47 -4.39 -7.76
C GLU A 59 -5.85 -3.74 -9.00
N PHE A 60 -5.03 -2.70 -8.81
CA PHE A 60 -4.29 -2.07 -9.90
C PHE A 60 -3.32 -3.04 -10.60
N THR A 61 -2.59 -3.84 -9.83
CA THR A 61 -1.70 -4.89 -10.36
C THR A 61 -2.47 -5.90 -11.19
N ARG A 62 -3.62 -6.37 -10.70
CA ARG A 62 -4.49 -7.29 -11.46
C ARG A 62 -4.98 -6.68 -12.76
N GLN A 63 -5.34 -5.40 -12.77
CA GLN A 63 -5.77 -4.70 -13.99
C GLN A 63 -4.63 -4.58 -15.03
N ILE A 64 -3.41 -4.27 -14.60
CA ILE A 64 -2.24 -4.21 -15.49
C ILE A 64 -1.93 -5.60 -16.09
N ILE A 65 -1.96 -6.65 -15.27
CA ILE A 65 -1.75 -8.04 -15.74
C ILE A 65 -2.82 -8.45 -16.76
N ASN A 66 -4.10 -8.17 -16.46
CA ASN A 66 -5.21 -8.58 -17.33
C ASN A 66 -5.25 -7.81 -18.65
N ASN A 67 -4.91 -6.51 -18.64
CA ASN A 67 -4.96 -5.66 -19.83
C ASN A 67 -3.72 -5.76 -20.72
N LYS A 68 -2.67 -6.50 -20.30
CA LYS A 68 -1.36 -6.57 -20.99
C LYS A 68 -0.81 -5.19 -21.36
N THR A 69 -1.07 -4.20 -20.51
CA THR A 69 -0.72 -2.80 -20.81
C THR A 69 0.80 -2.66 -20.86
N PRO A 70 1.38 -2.01 -21.89
CA PRO A 70 2.83 -1.84 -22.02
C PRO A 70 3.36 -0.74 -21.08
N ILE A 71 3.11 -0.89 -19.79
CA ILE A 71 3.48 0.08 -18.75
C ILE A 71 4.40 -0.66 -17.81
N ARG A 72 5.63 -0.83 -18.30
CA ARG A 72 6.64 -1.64 -17.64
C ARG A 72 7.43 -0.79 -16.64
N ASP A 73 7.89 0.39 -17.07
CA ASP A 73 8.87 1.15 -16.29
C ASP A 73 8.25 1.87 -15.08
N GLU A 74 7.08 2.49 -15.23
CA GLU A 74 6.39 3.18 -14.12
C GLU A 74 5.81 2.19 -13.10
N PHE A 75 5.30 1.05 -13.58
CA PHE A 75 4.80 -0.01 -12.72
C PHE A 75 5.94 -0.73 -11.99
N GLU A 76 7.05 -1.05 -12.69
CA GLU A 76 8.25 -1.62 -12.06
C GLU A 76 8.83 -0.65 -11.02
N LYS A 77 8.82 0.66 -11.28
CA LYS A 77 9.22 1.68 -10.30
C LYS A 77 8.31 1.70 -9.07
N LEU A 78 6.99 1.63 -9.27
CA LEU A 78 6.02 1.57 -8.18
C LEU A 78 6.18 0.29 -7.35
N ALA A 79 6.34 -0.86 -8.00
CA ALA A 79 6.58 -2.15 -7.37
C ALA A 79 7.90 -2.14 -6.58
N SER A 80 8.96 -1.55 -7.14
CA SER A 80 10.24 -1.37 -6.47
C SER A 80 10.11 -0.50 -5.22
N ILE A 81 9.37 0.61 -5.27
CA ILE A 81 9.12 1.48 -4.10
C ILE A 81 8.34 0.71 -3.03
N SER A 82 7.28 0.00 -3.42
CA SER A 82 6.48 -0.84 -2.52
C SER A 82 7.34 -1.88 -1.79
N GLY A 83 8.14 -2.65 -2.52
CA GLY A 83 8.97 -3.72 -1.97
C GLY A 83 10.19 -3.22 -1.18
N SER A 84 10.91 -2.21 -1.68
CA SER A 84 12.16 -1.76 -1.05
C SER A 84 11.96 -0.70 0.05
N GLN A 85 11.01 0.21 -0.11
CA GLN A 85 10.86 1.36 0.80
C GLN A 85 9.73 1.16 1.81
N LEU A 86 8.64 0.46 1.45
CA LEU A 86 7.49 0.33 2.35
C LEU A 86 7.50 -0.95 3.19
N GLN A 87 8.05 -2.04 2.66
CA GLN A 87 7.97 -3.36 3.29
C GLN A 87 8.59 -3.38 4.69
N GLN A 88 9.81 -2.85 4.83
CA GLN A 88 10.54 -2.84 6.11
C GLN A 88 9.90 -1.89 7.15
N PRO A 89 9.50 -0.64 6.81
CA PRO A 89 8.75 0.22 7.74
C PRO A 89 7.38 -0.36 8.14
N CYS A 90 6.65 -0.99 7.21
CA CYS A 90 5.41 -1.70 7.52
C CYS A 90 5.65 -2.82 8.54
N TYR A 91 6.69 -3.62 8.36
CA TYR A 91 7.05 -4.68 9.31
C TYR A 91 7.37 -4.12 10.70
N GLY A 92 8.21 -3.08 10.76
CA GLY A 92 8.58 -2.43 12.01
C GLY A 92 7.37 -1.86 12.75
N PHE A 93 6.47 -1.20 12.03
CA PHE A 93 5.24 -0.64 12.60
C PHE A 93 4.26 -1.73 13.04
N LEU A 94 4.05 -2.79 12.26
CA LEU A 94 3.18 -3.91 12.64
C LEU A 94 3.71 -4.64 13.88
N THR A 95 5.01 -4.87 13.94
CA THR A 95 5.66 -5.48 15.11
C THR A 95 5.51 -4.60 16.35
N TYR A 96 5.80 -3.29 16.22
CA TYR A 96 5.61 -2.32 17.29
C TYR A 96 4.17 -2.30 17.80
N THR A 97 3.19 -2.30 16.91
CA THR A 97 1.76 -2.24 17.27
C THR A 97 1.23 -3.55 17.85
N MET A 98 1.76 -4.71 17.45
CA MET A 98 1.48 -5.99 18.10
C MET A 98 2.02 -6.02 19.53
N ILE A 99 3.25 -5.53 19.75
CA ILE A 99 3.90 -5.53 21.06
C ILE A 99 3.28 -4.48 22.00
N ILE A 100 3.11 -3.23 21.54
CA ILE A 100 2.67 -2.12 22.40
C ILE A 100 1.15 -2.10 22.58
N CYS A 101 0.37 -2.35 21.53
CA CYS A 101 -1.08 -2.16 21.58
C CYS A 101 -1.88 -3.45 21.81
N TYR A 102 -1.23 -4.63 21.89
CA TYR A 102 -1.87 -5.95 22.02
C TYR A 102 -3.01 -6.15 21.01
N ILE A 103 -2.86 -5.57 19.80
CA ILE A 103 -3.91 -5.62 18.77
C ILE A 103 -3.86 -7.00 18.11
N LYS A 104 -4.55 -7.98 18.68
CA LYS A 104 -4.88 -9.27 18.03
C LYS A 104 -6.01 -9.09 17.01
N SER A 105 -5.86 -8.15 16.07
CA SER A 105 -6.88 -7.92 15.04
C SER A 105 -6.64 -8.81 13.82
N LYS A 106 -7.69 -9.44 13.29
CA LYS A 106 -7.67 -10.22 12.04
C LYS A 106 -7.11 -9.39 10.87
N ILE A 107 -7.31 -8.08 10.91
CA ILE A 107 -6.80 -7.09 9.94
C ILE A 107 -5.26 -7.04 9.95
N MET A 108 -4.63 -7.07 11.14
CA MET A 108 -3.16 -7.06 11.25
C MET A 108 -2.53 -8.31 10.65
N ARG A 109 -3.15 -9.48 10.83
CA ARG A 109 -2.66 -10.75 10.24
C ARG A 109 -2.77 -10.76 8.72
N ASN A 110 -3.89 -10.27 8.18
CA ASN A 110 -4.05 -10.17 6.73
C ASN A 110 -3.05 -9.19 6.12
N LEU A 111 -2.83 -8.04 6.77
CA LEU A 111 -1.86 -7.05 6.30
C LEU A 111 -0.42 -7.58 6.39
N TYR A 112 -0.07 -8.29 7.46
CA TYR A 112 1.24 -8.92 7.63
C TYR A 112 1.50 -9.99 6.56
N PHE A 113 0.48 -10.78 6.21
CA PHE A 113 0.58 -11.75 5.12
C PHE A 113 0.70 -11.05 3.75
N PHE A 114 -0.03 -9.96 3.55
CA PHE A 114 0.00 -9.20 2.29
C PHE A 114 1.37 -8.54 2.03
N VAL A 115 1.97 -7.96 3.07
CA VAL A 115 3.33 -7.40 3.05
C VAL A 115 4.41 -8.49 2.81
N PHE A 116 4.07 -9.77 3.01
CA PHE A 116 4.98 -10.90 2.77
C PHE A 116 4.86 -11.48 1.35
N VAL A 117 3.73 -11.28 0.68
CA VAL A 117 3.45 -11.81 -0.66
C VAL A 117 3.85 -10.83 -1.78
N PHE A 118 3.80 -9.52 -1.49
CA PHE A 118 4.37 -8.46 -2.31
C PHE A 118 5.78 -8.11 -1.84
#